data_AF-E7G8Y7-F1
#
_entry.id   AF-E7G8Y7-F1
#
_cell.length_a   1.000
_cell.length_b   1.000
_cell.length_c   1.000
_cell.angle_alpha   90.00
_cell.angle_beta   90.00
_cell.angle_gamma   90.00
#
_symmetry.space_group_name_H-M   'P 1'
#
loop_
_entity.id
_entity.type
_entity.pdbx_description
1 polymer ?
#
loop_
_entity_poly.entity_id
_entity_poly.type
_entity_poly.pdbx_seq_one_letter_code
_entity_poly.pdbx_strand_id
1 'polypeptide(L)'
;MIDDDFMRIVFKDKECLTQFLEIILERPIEIIEWHVQYDINNILGRSISIDVFVKTENHYINIEVQRDYTGANPRRARFHGSLIDASTSY
;
A
#
# COMPACT_ATOMS: atom_id res chain seq x y z
N MET A 1 10.97 0.22 12.53
CA MET A 1 10.13 1.32 12.02
C MET A 1 10.62 1.62 10.62
N ILE A 2 9.77 1.50 9.61
CA ILE A 2 10.13 2.01 8.27
C ILE A 2 10.09 3.54 8.37
N ASP A 3 11.20 4.18 8.03
CA ASP A 3 11.37 5.62 8.21
C ASP A 3 10.44 6.42 7.28
N ASP A 4 9.99 7.61 7.72
CA ASP A 4 9.08 8.48 6.94
C ASP A 4 9.69 8.84 5.59
N ASP A 5 11.01 9.02 5.57
CA ASP A 5 11.76 9.35 4.36
C ASP A 5 11.92 8.14 3.42
N PHE A 6 12.04 6.92 3.96
CA PHE A 6 12.08 5.71 3.14
C PHE A 6 10.77 5.54 2.36
N MET A 7 9.62 5.62 3.06
CA MET A 7 8.31 5.52 2.42
C MET A 7 8.15 6.60 1.34
N ARG A 8 8.53 7.85 1.62
CA ARG A 8 8.47 8.93 0.63
C ARG A 8 9.26 8.65 -0.64
N ILE A 9 10.41 7.99 -0.53
CA ILE A 9 11.25 7.66 -1.68
C ILE A 9 10.61 6.53 -2.47
N VAL A 10 10.26 5.42 -1.81
CA VAL A 10 9.64 4.24 -2.44
C VAL A 10 8.38 4.64 -3.20
N PHE A 11 7.58 5.52 -2.62
CA PHE A 11 6.27 5.89 -3.15
C PHE A 11 6.30 6.92 -4.29
N LYS A 12 7.41 7.64 -4.46
CA LYS A 12 7.58 8.58 -5.57
C LYS A 12 8.05 7.90 -6.85
N ASP A 13 8.65 6.73 -6.74
CA ASP A 13 9.26 6.03 -7.85
C ASP A 13 8.48 4.75 -8.17
N LYS A 14 8.03 4.61 -9.43
CA LYS A 14 7.17 3.49 -9.84
C LYS A 14 7.91 2.15 -9.74
N GLU A 15 9.20 2.11 -10.09
CA GLU A 15 9.98 0.88 -10.06
C GLU A 15 10.22 0.43 -8.62
N CYS A 16 10.59 1.36 -7.74
CA CYS A 16 10.74 1.11 -6.31
C CYS A 16 9.42 0.63 -5.68
N LEU A 17 8.30 1.28 -6.00
CA LEU A 17 6.97 0.88 -5.51
C LEU A 17 6.59 -0.52 -6.01
N THR A 18 6.88 -0.82 -7.29
CA THR A 18 6.61 -2.16 -7.87
C THR A 18 7.39 -3.23 -7.12
N GLN A 19 8.72 -3.08 -7.02
CA GLN A 19 9.57 -4.04 -6.30
C GLN A 19 9.15 -4.19 -4.84
N PHE A 20 8.83 -3.08 -4.17
CA PHE A 20 8.38 -3.10 -2.79
C PHE A 20 7.08 -3.90 -2.63
N LEU A 21 6.10 -3.70 -3.51
CA LEU A 21 4.84 -4.42 -3.48
C LEU A 21 5.00 -5.90 -3.88
N GLU A 22 5.85 -6.22 -4.85
CA GLU A 22 6.14 -7.61 -5.23
C GLU A 22 6.79 -8.39 -4.08
N ILE A 23 7.70 -7.75 -3.33
CA ILE A 23 8.30 -8.34 -2.12
C ILE A 23 7.24 -8.61 -1.06
N ILE A 24 6.33 -7.65 -0.82
CA ILE A 24 5.29 -7.80 0.22
C ILE A 24 4.22 -8.81 -0.17
N LEU A 25 3.82 -8.83 -1.45
CA LEU A 25 2.77 -9.70 -1.95
C LEU A 25 3.28 -11.08 -2.39
N GLU A 26 4.60 -11.27 -2.41
CA GLU A 26 5.30 -12.49 -2.84
C GLU A 26 4.88 -12.96 -4.25
N ARG A 27 4.60 -12.01 -5.15
CA ARG A 27 4.16 -12.28 -6.53
C ARG A 27 4.42 -11.09 -7.45
N PRO A 28 4.59 -11.32 -8.77
CA PRO A 28 4.73 -10.24 -9.73
C PRO A 28 3.44 -9.42 -9.85
N ILE A 29 3.59 -8.11 -10.05
CA ILE A 29 2.46 -7.19 -10.26
C ILE A 29 2.77 -6.16 -11.34
N GLU A 30 1.72 -5.69 -12.01
CA GLU A 30 1.76 -4.54 -12.91
C GLU A 30 1.00 -3.37 -12.27
N ILE A 31 1.70 -2.27 -11.98
CA ILE A 31 1.04 -1.04 -11.50
C ILE A 31 0.36 -0.34 -12.69
N ILE A 32 -0.98 -0.28 -12.63
CA ILE A 32 -1.82 0.43 -13.60
C ILE A 32 -1.88 1.92 -13.24
N GLU A 33 -2.16 2.22 -11.98
CA GLU A 33 -2.34 3.58 -11.49
C GLU A 33 -1.87 3.67 -10.03
N TRP A 34 -1.31 4.80 -9.63
CA TRP A 34 -1.00 5.05 -8.22
C TRP A 34 -1.13 6.54 -7.90
N HIS A 35 -1.65 6.83 -6.72
CA HIS A 35 -1.83 8.18 -6.22
C HIS A 35 -1.20 8.31 -4.85
N VAL A 36 -0.32 9.30 -4.69
CA VAL A 36 0.31 9.62 -3.42
C VAL A 36 -0.31 10.89 -2.85
N GLN A 37 -0.90 10.78 -1.67
CA GLN A 37 -1.48 11.90 -0.94
C GLN A 37 -0.61 12.21 0.27
N TYR A 38 -0.09 13.43 0.31
CA TYR A 38 0.65 13.97 1.43
C TYR A 38 -0.29 14.89 2.22
N ASP A 39 -0.77 14.40 3.36
CA ASP A 39 -1.57 15.24 4.25
C ASP A 39 -0.64 16.06 5.14
N ILE A 40 -0.71 17.38 4.99
CA ILE A 40 -0.12 18.33 5.94
C ILE A 40 -1.11 18.49 7.08
N ASN A 41 -1.24 17.47 7.93
CA ASN A 41 -2.08 17.55 9.12
C ASN A 41 -1.35 18.39 10.18
N ASN A 42 -1.67 19.69 10.15
CA ASN A 42 -1.22 20.65 11.14
C ASN A 42 -1.75 20.20 12.51
N ILE A 43 -0.85 20.18 13.50
CA ILE A 43 -1.03 19.92 14.94
C ILE A 43 -0.48 18.57 15.47
N LEU A 44 -0.48 17.44 14.74
CA LEU A 44 -0.07 16.13 15.33
C LEU A 44 0.82 15.21 14.47
N GLY A 45 1.15 15.55 13.21
CA GLY A 45 2.11 14.76 12.41
C GLY A 45 1.77 14.74 10.92
N ARG A 46 2.74 14.35 10.08
CA ARG A 46 2.57 14.25 8.62
C ARG A 46 2.05 12.87 8.23
N SER A 47 0.77 12.72 7.90
CA SER A 47 0.26 11.44 7.38
C SER A 47 0.54 11.31 5.88
N ILE A 48 0.88 10.10 5.46
CA ILE A 48 1.00 9.73 4.05
C ILE A 48 0.00 8.62 3.76
N SER A 49 -0.79 8.81 2.71
CA SER A 49 -1.70 7.79 2.19
C SER A 49 -1.39 7.54 0.71
N ILE A 50 -1.55 6.29 0.30
CA ILE A 50 -1.33 5.86 -1.08
C ILE A 50 -2.43 4.92 -1.48
N ASP A 51 -2.92 5.13 -2.70
CA ASP A 51 -3.81 4.22 -3.41
C ASP A 51 -3.06 3.71 -4.65
N VAL A 52 -2.90 2.39 -4.76
CA VAL A 52 -2.26 1.72 -5.90
C VAL A 52 -3.22 0.72 -6.51
N PHE A 53 -3.54 0.90 -7.79
CA PHE A 53 -4.27 -0.07 -8.56
C PHE A 53 -3.30 -0.93 -9.37
N VAL A 54 -3.29 -2.24 -9.07
CA VAL A 54 -2.36 -3.20 -9.66
C VAL A 54 -3.08 -4.36 -10.32
N LYS A 55 -2.44 -4.96 -11.31
CA LYS A 55 -2.86 -6.19 -11.96
C LYS A 55 -1.88 -7.30 -11.65
N THR A 56 -2.41 -8.44 -11.25
CA THR A 56 -1.71 -9.73 -11.18
C THR A 56 -2.12 -10.58 -12.38
N GLU A 57 -1.54 -11.77 -12.53
CA GLU A 57 -1.93 -12.71 -13.60
C GLU A 57 -3.44 -12.98 -13.65
N ASN A 58 -4.10 -13.05 -12.49
CA ASN A 58 -5.49 -13.51 -12.38
C ASN A 58 -6.48 -12.43 -11.90
N HIS A 59 -6.00 -11.34 -11.27
CA HIS A 59 -6.87 -10.39 -10.58
C HIS A 59 -6.35 -8.95 -10.64
N TYR A 60 -7.27 -8.01 -10.51
CA TYR A 60 -6.99 -6.61 -10.22
C TYR A 60 -7.10 -6.37 -8.70
N ILE A 61 -6.18 -5.60 -8.14
CA ILE A 61 -6.09 -5.36 -6.70
C ILE A 61 -5.94 -3.85 -6.48
N ASN A 62 -6.79 -3.28 -5.61
CA ASN A 62 -6.59 -1.94 -5.09
C ASN A 62 -5.87 -2.05 -3.73
N ILE A 63 -4.75 -1.34 -3.57
CA ILE A 63 -3.87 -1.40 -2.40
C ILE A 63 -3.81 -0.01 -1.79
N GLU A 64 -4.31 0.11 -0.56
CA GLU A 64 -4.20 1.33 0.23
C GLU A 64 -3.12 1.21 1.31
N VAL A 65 -2.14 2.12 1.31
CA VAL A 65 -1.08 2.18 2.31
C VAL A 65 -1.19 3.48 3.11
N GLN A 66 -1.52 3.35 4.40
CA GLN A 66 -1.66 4.49 5.31
C GLN A 66 -0.63 4.40 6.45
N ARG A 67 0.06 5.51 6.72
CA ARG A 67 0.87 5.66 7.95
C ARG A 67 0.09 6.44 9.00
N ASP A 68 -0.33 5.76 10.06
CA ASP A 68 -0.89 6.38 11.26
C ASP A 68 0.19 6.43 12.36
N TYR A 69 0.41 7.61 12.95
CA TYR A 69 1.31 7.77 14.10
C TYR A 69 0.74 7.13 15.36
N THR A 70 -0.57 6.85 15.41
CA THR A 70 -1.24 6.16 16.50
C THR A 70 -1.22 4.64 16.29
N GLY A 71 -0.06 4.04 16.53
CA GLY A 71 0.10 2.61 16.83
C GLY A 71 -0.62 1.64 15.88
N ALA A 72 0.05 1.28 14.77
CA ALA A 72 -0.39 0.20 13.90
C ALA A 72 -0.56 -1.10 14.70
N ASN A 73 -1.81 -1.45 15.04
CA ASN A 73 -2.11 -2.74 15.67
C ASN A 73 -1.76 -3.85 14.64
N PRO A 74 -0.86 -4.80 14.95
CA PRO A 74 -0.48 -5.90 14.06
C PRO A 74 -1.66 -6.74 13.54
N ARG A 75 -2.88 -6.56 14.08
CA ARG A 75 -4.11 -7.19 13.59
C ARG A 75 -4.51 -6.80 12.17
N ARG A 76 -4.12 -5.63 11.64
CA ARG A 76 -4.46 -5.26 10.24
C ARG A 76 -3.55 -5.88 9.18
N ALA A 77 -2.31 -6.24 9.54
CA ALA A 77 -1.41 -6.95 8.63
C ALA A 77 -1.89 -8.38 8.30
N ARG A 78 -2.84 -8.93 9.07
CA ARG A 78 -3.51 -10.21 8.78
C ARG A 78 -4.85 -10.06 8.06
N PHE A 79 -5.35 -8.85 7.78
CA PHE A 79 -6.79 -8.65 7.47
C PHE A 79 -7.17 -8.58 5.99
N HIS A 80 -6.23 -8.40 5.04
CA HIS A 80 -6.57 -8.26 3.61
C HIS A 80 -6.20 -9.47 2.73
N GLY A 81 -5.62 -10.54 3.30
CA GLY A 81 -5.59 -11.84 2.61
C GLY A 81 -7.00 -12.39 2.36
N SER A 82 -7.93 -12.08 3.28
CA SER A 82 -9.31 -12.54 3.25
C SER A 82 -10.24 -11.77 2.31
N LEU A 83 -9.90 -10.52 1.92
CA LEU A 83 -10.73 -9.74 0.98
C LEU A 83 -10.53 -10.17 -0.48
N ILE A 84 -9.38 -10.75 -0.81
CA ILE A 84 -9.15 -11.37 -2.12
C ILE A 84 -9.88 -12.72 -2.21
N ASP A 85 -10.03 -13.43 -1.09
CA ASP A 85 -10.74 -14.72 -1.05
C ASP A 85 -12.28 -14.57 -1.04
N ALA A 86 -12.81 -13.35 -0.81
CA ALA A 86 -14.26 -13.09 -0.72
C ALA A 86 -14.90 -12.51 -2.00
N SER A 87 -14.12 -12.16 -3.03
CA SER A 87 -14.69 -11.66 -4.31
C SER A 87 -14.80 -12.73 -5.41
N THR A 88 -14.52 -14.00 -5.09
CA THR A 88 -14.93 -15.14 -5.93
C THR A 88 -16.14 -15.83 -5.31
N SER A 89 -17.32 -15.26 -5.47
CA SER A 89 -18.58 -16.02 -5.42
C SER A 89 -19.70 -15.24 -6.11
N TYR A 90 -20.06 -15.77 -7.29
CA TYR A 90 -21.17 -15.48 -8.22
C TYR A 90 -20.99 -14.37 -9.24
#